data_AF-A0A397TIU2-F1
#
_entry.id   AF-A0A397TIU2-F1
#
_cell.length_a   1.000
_cell.length_b   1.000
_cell.length_c   1.000
_cell.angle_alpha   90.00
_cell.angle_beta   90.00
_cell.angle_gamma   90.00
#
_symmetry.space_group_name_H-M   'P 1'
#
loop_
_entity.id
_entity.type
_entity.pdbx_description
1 polymer ?
#
loop_
_entity_poly.entity_id
_entity_poly.type
_entity_poly.pdbx_seq_one_letter_code
_entity_poly.pdbx_strand_id
1 'polypeptide(L)'
;MEYPNATYGDRSDEEIVKERLQYLDSKLGQGDGTHERVPPEKEREHLSELKTLASEHAREQKGITKGSTAAIAQSALGKYASAMGTEIGVPGVNVQGSTNFADHPVDEEKLLHELKEEAKHRERYEDITQGTIDRSPAAQVQSSADKLEKVIKQYKEFF
;
A
#
# COMPACT_ATOMS: atom_id res chain seq x y z
N MET A 1 -44.70 -20.52 -17.06
CA MET A 1 -43.27 -20.80 -17.32
C MET A 1 -42.53 -20.43 -16.06
N GLU A 2 -42.29 -21.41 -15.21
CA GLU A 2 -41.57 -21.26 -13.95
C GLU A 2 -40.16 -21.83 -14.14
N TYR A 3 -39.15 -21.10 -13.68
CA TYR A 3 -37.76 -21.53 -13.70
C TYR A 3 -37.55 -22.66 -12.67
N PRO A 4 -36.75 -23.69 -12.97
CA PRO A 4 -36.41 -24.71 -11.98
C PRO A 4 -35.55 -24.06 -10.87
N ASN A 5 -36.07 -24.16 -9.66
CA ASN A 5 -35.41 -23.82 -8.40
C ASN A 5 -34.17 -24.71 -8.24
N ALA A 6 -32.98 -24.17 -8.50
CA ALA A 6 -31.73 -24.84 -8.17
C ALA A 6 -31.53 -24.74 -6.66
N THR A 7 -31.63 -25.89 -5.99
CA THR A 7 -31.36 -26.11 -4.57
C THR A 7 -29.94 -25.66 -4.21
N TYR A 8 -29.84 -24.60 -3.42
CA TYR A 8 -28.65 -24.29 -2.60
C TYR A 8 -28.55 -25.36 -1.50
N GLY A 9 -27.74 -26.39 -1.74
CA GLY A 9 -27.47 -27.43 -0.75
C GLY A 9 -26.25 -28.24 -1.19
N ASP A 10 -25.30 -28.41 -0.27
CA ASP A 10 -24.08 -29.23 -0.37
C ASP A 10 -22.92 -28.71 -1.21
N ARG A 11 -22.53 -27.44 -1.01
CA ARG A 11 -21.11 -27.08 -1.16
C ARG A 11 -20.63 -26.51 0.16
N SER A 12 -19.64 -27.15 0.76
CA SER A 12 -18.98 -26.58 1.95
C SER A 12 -18.22 -25.33 1.55
N ASP A 13 -18.08 -24.36 2.46
CA ASP A 13 -17.29 -23.15 2.22
C ASP A 13 -15.87 -23.48 1.73
N GLU A 14 -15.31 -24.63 2.14
CA GLU A 14 -14.03 -25.15 1.67
C GLU A 14 -14.01 -25.49 0.17
N GLU A 15 -15.10 -26.00 -0.39
CA GLU A 15 -15.20 -26.32 -1.81
C GLU A 15 -15.32 -25.07 -2.67
N ILE A 16 -16.03 -24.05 -2.18
CA ILE A 16 -16.13 -22.74 -2.82
C ILE A 16 -14.76 -22.05 -2.82
N VAL A 17 -14.04 -22.14 -1.70
CA VAL A 17 -12.66 -21.62 -1.58
C VAL A 17 -11.70 -22.37 -2.50
N LYS A 18 -11.76 -23.71 -2.56
CA LYS A 18 -10.92 -24.51 -3.46
C LYS A 18 -11.16 -24.20 -4.94
N GLU A 19 -12.42 -24.05 -5.34
CA GLU A 19 -12.77 -23.72 -6.72
C GLU A 19 -12.34 -22.30 -7.09
N ARG A 20 -12.45 -21.33 -6.17
CA ARG A 20 -11.89 -19.99 -6.34
C ARG A 20 -10.37 -20.00 -6.44
N LEU A 21 -9.69 -20.76 -5.60
CA LEU A 21 -8.23 -20.91 -5.65
C LEU A 21 -7.77 -21.54 -6.96
N GLN A 22 -8.46 -22.58 -7.46
CA GLN A 22 -8.20 -23.17 -8.78
C GLN A 22 -8.51 -22.23 -9.95
N TYR A 23 -9.57 -21.42 -9.84
CA TYR A 23 -9.87 -20.41 -10.85
C TYR A 23 -8.80 -19.32 -10.90
N LEU A 24 -8.27 -18.90 -9.74
CA LEU A 24 -7.16 -17.96 -9.65
C LEU A 24 -5.87 -18.55 -10.24
N ASP A 25 -5.53 -19.79 -9.89
CA ASP A 25 -4.35 -20.50 -10.40
C ASP A 25 -4.39 -20.67 -11.94
N SER A 26 -5.58 -20.98 -12.48
CA SER A 26 -5.77 -21.14 -13.93
C SER A 26 -5.87 -19.85 -14.74
N LYS A 27 -6.23 -18.71 -14.10
CA LYS A 27 -6.30 -17.39 -14.75
C LYS A 27 -5.04 -16.55 -14.59
N LEU A 28 -4.28 -16.76 -13.51
CA LEU A 28 -3.05 -16.00 -13.20
C LEU A 28 -1.79 -16.65 -13.77
N GLY A 29 -1.91 -17.85 -14.34
CA GLY A 29 -0.78 -18.54 -14.95
C GLY A 29 0.20 -19.08 -13.91
N GLN A 30 0.95 -20.11 -14.31
CA GLN A 30 1.98 -20.77 -13.51
C GLN A 30 3.16 -19.81 -13.21
N GLY A 31 2.94 -18.81 -12.38
CA GLY A 31 3.97 -18.26 -11.52
C GLY A 31 3.88 -19.00 -10.19
N ASP A 32 5.02 -19.28 -9.56
CA ASP A 32 5.05 -19.55 -8.12
C ASP A 32 4.05 -18.62 -7.41
N GLY A 33 3.40 -19.07 -6.34
CA GLY A 33 2.48 -18.25 -5.51
C GLY A 33 3.08 -16.95 -4.94
N THR A 34 4.27 -16.58 -5.39
CA THR A 34 4.87 -15.25 -5.40
C THR A 34 4.22 -14.34 -6.45
N HIS A 35 3.19 -13.63 -6.01
CA HIS A 35 3.21 -12.17 -6.09
C HIS A 35 3.31 -11.50 -7.48
N GLU A 36 2.17 -11.08 -8.04
CA GLU A 36 2.08 -9.76 -8.69
C GLU A 36 2.15 -8.64 -7.62
N ARG A 37 3.13 -8.70 -6.71
CA ARG A 37 3.42 -7.59 -5.80
C ARG A 37 4.27 -6.59 -6.55
N VAL A 38 4.21 -5.32 -6.11
CA VAL A 38 5.26 -4.37 -6.46
C VAL A 38 6.61 -5.01 -6.10
N PRO A 39 7.60 -5.00 -7.01
CA PRO A 39 8.89 -5.62 -6.73
C PRO A 39 9.47 -5.10 -5.41
N PRO A 40 10.03 -5.95 -4.54
CA PRO A 40 10.56 -5.52 -3.25
C PRO A 40 11.59 -4.38 -3.34
N GLU A 41 12.32 -4.30 -4.46
CA GLU A 41 13.23 -3.21 -4.76
C GLU A 41 12.49 -1.87 -4.93
N LYS A 42 11.34 -1.90 -5.60
CA LYS A 42 10.49 -0.74 -5.85
C LYS A 42 9.79 -0.27 -4.58
N GLU A 43 9.36 -1.19 -3.71
CA GLU A 43 8.82 -0.82 -2.39
C GLU A 43 9.89 -0.13 -1.51
N ARG A 44 11.13 -0.63 -1.56
CA ARG A 44 12.25 0.00 -0.86
C ARG A 44 12.57 1.38 -1.43
N GLU A 45 12.49 1.55 -2.76
CA GLU A 45 12.63 2.85 -3.43
C GLU A 45 11.57 3.83 -2.93
N HIS A 46 10.28 3.47 -3.01
CA HIS A 46 9.18 4.32 -2.52
C HIS A 46 9.36 4.71 -1.04
N LEU A 47 9.76 3.76 -0.20
CA LEU A 47 9.97 4.03 1.22
C LEU A 47 11.16 4.97 1.46
N SER A 48 12.22 4.83 0.65
CA SER A 48 13.40 5.69 0.66
C SER A 48 13.06 7.12 0.22
N GLU A 49 12.25 7.27 -0.83
CA GLU A 49 11.75 8.56 -1.31
C GLU A 49 10.84 9.25 -0.29
N LEU A 50 9.87 8.52 0.29
CA LEU A 50 9.03 9.03 1.39
C LEU A 50 9.86 9.48 2.60
N LYS A 51 10.95 8.76 2.89
CA LYS A 51 11.87 9.11 3.98
C LYS A 51 12.64 10.39 3.69
N THR A 52 13.07 10.60 2.46
CA THR A 52 13.69 11.85 2.00
C THR A 52 12.73 13.03 2.12
N LEU A 53 11.52 12.93 1.54
CA LEU A 53 10.51 13.99 1.61
C LEU A 53 10.16 14.38 3.05
N ALA A 54 9.95 13.38 3.90
CA ALA A 54 9.61 13.62 5.29
C ALA A 54 10.76 14.28 6.09
N SER A 55 12.01 14.10 5.66
CA SER A 55 13.17 14.80 6.23
C SER A 55 13.33 16.21 5.65
N GLU A 56 13.08 16.41 4.36
CA GLU A 56 13.19 17.72 3.70
C GLU A 56 12.17 18.71 4.29
N HIS A 57 10.90 18.34 4.36
CA HIS A 57 9.88 19.19 4.99
C HIS A 57 10.16 19.46 6.48
N ALA A 58 10.76 18.50 7.19
CA ALA A 58 11.16 18.70 8.58
C ALA A 58 12.35 19.67 8.74
N ARG A 59 13.19 19.84 7.71
CA ARG A 59 14.30 20.82 7.69
C ARG A 59 13.82 22.21 7.30
N GLU A 60 12.88 22.29 6.35
CA GLU A 60 12.27 23.55 5.92
C GLU A 60 11.44 24.20 7.04
N GLN A 61 10.86 23.36 7.91
CA GLN A 61 10.09 23.79 9.06
C GLN A 61 10.97 23.84 10.31
N LYS A 62 10.78 24.85 11.16
CA LYS A 62 11.47 24.96 12.46
C LYS A 62 10.88 23.98 13.49
N GLY A 63 10.85 22.69 13.16
CA GLY A 63 10.29 21.61 13.95
C GLY A 63 8.97 21.05 13.40
N ILE A 64 8.61 19.85 13.89
CA ILE A 64 7.42 19.11 13.47
C ILE A 64 6.25 19.51 14.39
N THR A 65 5.41 20.44 13.94
CA THR A 65 4.17 20.79 14.64
C THR A 65 3.01 19.94 14.13
N LYS A 66 2.00 19.69 14.97
CA LYS A 66 0.83 18.89 14.58
C LYS A 66 0.12 19.57 13.40
N GLY A 67 -0.10 18.82 12.32
CA GLY A 67 -0.78 19.30 11.11
C GLY A 67 0.13 20.01 10.11
N SER A 68 1.43 20.15 10.40
CA SER A 68 2.43 20.63 9.44
C SER A 68 2.70 19.62 8.32
N THR A 69 3.22 20.08 7.18
CA THR A 69 3.55 19.16 6.07
C THR A 69 4.61 18.15 6.49
N ALA A 70 5.55 18.50 7.38
CA ALA A 70 6.51 17.55 7.94
C ALA A 70 5.81 16.45 8.75
N ALA A 71 4.84 16.80 9.59
CA ALA A 71 4.07 15.82 10.36
C ALA A 71 3.24 14.89 9.45
N ILE A 72 2.66 15.44 8.38
CA ILE A 72 1.87 14.67 7.41
C ILE A 72 2.77 13.73 6.61
N ALA A 73 3.93 14.20 6.14
CA ALA A 73 4.91 13.39 5.41
C ALA A 73 5.49 12.26 6.28
N GLN A 74 5.84 12.53 7.54
CA GLN A 74 6.25 11.49 8.49
C GLN A 74 5.15 10.46 8.73
N SER A 75 3.89 10.90 8.75
CA SER A 75 2.77 9.97 8.86
C SER A 75 2.52 9.17 7.57
N ALA A 76 2.83 9.70 6.38
CA ALA A 76 2.80 8.94 5.13
C ALA A 76 3.84 7.82 5.18
N LEU A 77 5.10 8.18 5.49
CA LEU A 77 6.21 7.25 5.69
C LEU A 77 5.85 6.10 6.65
N GLY A 78 5.31 6.42 7.84
CA GLY A 78 4.96 5.41 8.83
C GLY A 78 3.83 4.47 8.38
N LYS A 79 2.89 4.95 7.54
CA LYS A 79 1.83 4.10 6.98
C LYS A 79 2.38 3.15 5.93
N TYR A 80 3.24 3.64 5.04
CA TYR A 80 3.86 2.79 4.03
C TYR A 80 4.77 1.72 4.66
N ALA A 81 5.60 2.11 5.63
CA ALA A 81 6.46 1.17 6.36
C ALA A 81 5.65 0.11 7.13
N SER A 82 4.46 0.46 7.63
CA SER A 82 3.55 -0.49 8.28
C SER A 82 2.97 -1.49 7.28
N ALA A 83 2.69 -1.06 6.04
CA ALA A 83 2.14 -1.93 5.00
C ALA A 83 3.16 -3.01 4.64
N MET A 84 4.38 -2.58 4.31
CA MET A 84 5.50 -3.48 4.05
C MET A 84 5.77 -4.40 5.25
N GLY A 85 5.79 -3.84 6.46
CA GLY A 85 6.02 -4.59 7.69
C GLY A 85 4.99 -5.70 7.91
N THR A 86 3.72 -5.43 7.63
CA THR A 86 2.63 -6.40 7.73
C THR A 86 2.85 -7.57 6.76
N GLU A 87 3.29 -7.30 5.54
CA GLU A 87 3.49 -8.33 4.52
C GLU A 87 4.70 -9.23 4.77
N ILE A 88 5.76 -8.68 5.39
CA ILE A 88 6.99 -9.42 5.68
C ILE A 88 7.06 -9.92 7.13
N GLY A 89 6.04 -9.64 7.96
CA GLY A 89 5.99 -10.05 9.37
C GLY A 89 6.98 -9.31 10.27
N VAL A 90 7.37 -8.08 9.93
CA VAL A 90 8.33 -7.24 10.68
C VAL A 90 7.65 -5.95 11.12
N PRO A 91 7.89 -5.43 12.35
CA PRO A 91 7.33 -4.14 12.76
C PRO A 91 7.73 -3.00 11.81
N GLY A 92 6.77 -2.16 11.39
CA GLY A 92 7.03 -1.07 10.44
C GLY A 92 8.10 -0.07 10.89
N VAL A 93 8.27 0.13 12.19
CA VAL A 93 9.36 0.95 12.76
C VAL A 93 10.75 0.40 12.43
N ASN A 94 10.90 -0.93 12.38
CA ASN A 94 12.16 -1.59 12.02
C ASN A 94 12.41 -1.46 10.51
N VAL A 95 11.36 -1.62 9.71
CA VAL A 95 11.42 -1.41 8.25
C VAL A 95 11.90 0.02 7.95
N GLN A 96 11.22 1.02 8.51
CA GLN A 96 11.61 2.43 8.36
C GLN A 96 13.03 2.73 8.85
N GLY A 97 13.45 2.12 9.96
CA GLY A 97 14.79 2.27 10.52
C GLY A 97 15.89 1.71 9.62
N SER A 98 15.59 0.64 8.87
CA SER A 98 16.53 -0.03 7.98
C SER A 98 16.67 0.60 6.59
N THR A 99 15.73 1.46 6.18
CA THR A 99 15.74 2.11 4.87
C THR A 99 16.66 3.32 4.86
N ASN A 100 17.48 3.47 3.82
CA ASN A 100 18.28 4.68 3.63
C ASN A 100 17.43 5.83 3.08
N PHE A 101 18.01 7.03 2.97
CA PHE A 101 17.41 8.11 2.19
C PHE A 101 17.65 7.86 0.70
N ALA A 102 16.77 8.41 -0.16
CA ALA A 102 16.97 8.37 -1.60
C ALA A 102 18.26 9.10 -1.96
N ASP A 103 19.00 8.55 -2.92
CA ASP A 103 20.24 9.11 -3.46
C ASP A 103 20.01 10.07 -4.64
N HIS A 104 18.73 10.28 -5.00
CA HIS A 104 18.29 11.19 -6.04
C HIS A 104 17.20 12.15 -5.50
N PRO A 105 16.96 13.30 -6.19
CA PRO A 105 15.80 14.14 -5.92
C PRO A 105 14.50 13.35 -6.07
N VAL A 106 13.53 13.61 -5.20
CA VAL A 106 12.23 12.92 -5.23
C VAL A 106 11.24 13.71 -6.08
N ASP A 107 10.59 13.03 -7.02
CA ASP A 107 9.44 13.57 -7.75
C ASP A 107 8.16 13.21 -6.99
N GLU A 108 7.63 14.16 -6.23
CA GLU A 108 6.46 13.96 -5.36
C GLU A 108 5.19 13.53 -6.13
N GLU A 109 4.98 14.07 -7.33
CA GLU A 109 3.80 13.78 -8.15
C GLU A 109 3.89 12.36 -8.74
N LYS A 110 5.08 11.99 -9.22
CA LYS A 110 5.35 10.62 -9.67
C LYS A 110 5.17 9.62 -8.54
N LEU A 111 5.77 9.87 -7.38
CA LEU A 111 5.65 9.00 -6.20
C LEU A 111 4.19 8.88 -5.75
N LEU A 112 3.42 9.96 -5.74
CA LEU A 112 1.99 9.91 -5.45
C LEU A 112 1.24 9.00 -6.41
N HIS A 113 1.53 9.11 -7.71
CA HIS A 113 0.92 8.25 -8.72
C HIS A 113 1.27 6.78 -8.50
N GLU A 114 2.56 6.46 -8.30
CA GLU A 114 3.04 5.10 -8.08
C GLU A 114 2.41 4.48 -6.81
N LEU A 115 2.30 5.22 -5.70
CA LEU A 115 1.65 4.74 -4.48
C LEU A 115 0.14 4.48 -4.66
N LYS A 116 -0.56 5.29 -5.46
CA LYS A 116 -1.99 5.06 -5.75
C LYS A 116 -2.20 3.81 -6.61
N GLU A 117 -1.34 3.58 -7.60
CA GLU A 117 -1.42 2.37 -8.41
C GLU A 117 -1.09 1.14 -7.55
N GLU A 118 -0.05 1.21 -6.72
CA GLU A 118 0.31 0.15 -5.79
C GLU A 118 -0.83 -0.20 -4.82
N ALA A 119 -1.50 0.80 -4.25
CA ALA A 119 -2.66 0.58 -3.38
C ALA A 119 -3.78 -0.21 -4.10
N LYS A 120 -4.11 0.17 -5.34
CA LYS A 120 -5.12 -0.55 -6.15
C LYS A 120 -4.68 -1.98 -6.47
N HIS A 121 -3.40 -2.19 -6.76
CA HIS A 121 -2.86 -3.53 -7.00
C HIS A 121 -3.00 -4.41 -5.75
N ARG A 122 -2.66 -3.89 -4.57
CA ARG A 122 -2.81 -4.59 -3.29
C ARG A 122 -4.27 -4.85 -2.95
N GLU A 123 -5.16 -3.89 -3.16
CA GLU A 123 -6.61 -4.02 -2.89
C GLU A 123 -7.23 -5.15 -3.70
N ARG A 124 -6.94 -5.22 -5.01
CA ARG A 124 -7.40 -6.32 -5.87
C ARG A 124 -6.98 -7.69 -5.34
N TYR A 125 -5.79 -7.81 -4.76
CA TYR A 125 -5.30 -9.06 -4.19
C TYR A 125 -5.99 -9.40 -2.86
N GLU A 126 -6.20 -8.39 -2.00
CA GLU A 126 -6.83 -8.57 -0.69
C GLU A 126 -8.31 -8.91 -0.79
N ASP A 127 -9.04 -8.28 -1.72
CA ASP A 127 -10.46 -8.58 -2.01
C ASP A 127 -10.65 -10.04 -2.44
N ILE A 128 -9.63 -10.62 -3.07
CA ILE A 128 -9.61 -12.01 -3.50
C ILE A 128 -9.30 -12.97 -2.34
N THR A 129 -8.53 -12.54 -1.34
CA THR A 129 -7.86 -13.45 -0.40
C THR A 129 -8.29 -13.33 1.07
N GLN A 130 -8.71 -12.16 1.56
CA GLN A 130 -8.82 -11.93 3.01
C GLN A 130 -10.09 -11.22 3.49
N GLY A 131 -10.92 -10.69 2.59
CA GLY A 131 -12.05 -9.84 2.98
C GLY A 131 -11.58 -8.50 3.55
N THR A 132 -12.49 -7.53 3.65
CA THR A 132 -12.14 -6.11 3.88
C THR A 132 -11.65 -5.88 5.31
N ILE A 133 -10.39 -5.48 5.47
CA ILE A 133 -9.78 -5.13 6.77
C ILE A 133 -9.22 -3.71 6.69
N ASP A 134 -9.69 -2.79 7.54
CA ASP A 134 -9.27 -1.37 7.58
C ASP A 134 -7.76 -1.13 7.83
N ARG A 135 -7.03 -2.17 8.25
CA ARG A 135 -5.59 -2.16 8.50
C ARG A 135 -4.79 -2.99 7.50
N SER A 136 -5.40 -3.40 6.40
CA SER A 136 -4.72 -4.16 5.39
C SER A 136 -3.57 -3.37 4.75
N PRO A 137 -2.56 -4.04 4.19
CA PRO A 137 -1.50 -3.40 3.42
C PRO A 137 -2.03 -2.40 2.37
N ALA A 138 -3.06 -2.75 1.59
CA ALA A 138 -3.64 -1.86 0.60
C ALA A 138 -4.18 -0.55 1.21
N ALA A 139 -4.97 -0.66 2.28
CA ALA A 139 -5.52 0.50 2.99
C ALA A 139 -4.41 1.39 3.57
N GLN A 140 -3.30 0.78 4.03
CA GLN A 140 -2.17 1.52 4.57
C GLN A 140 -1.36 2.24 3.48
N VAL A 141 -1.14 1.61 2.33
CA VAL A 141 -0.51 2.27 1.16
C VAL A 141 -1.38 3.40 0.63
N GLN A 142 -2.70 3.19 0.48
CA GLN A 142 -3.63 4.26 0.09
C GLN A 142 -3.58 5.43 1.08
N SER A 143 -3.55 5.13 2.38
CA SER A 143 -3.43 6.15 3.42
C SER A 143 -2.10 6.91 3.38
N SER A 144 -1.02 6.28 2.87
CA SER A 144 0.24 6.96 2.59
C SER A 144 0.09 7.93 1.42
N ALA A 145 -0.48 7.45 0.31
CA ALA A 145 -0.75 8.26 -0.89
C ALA A 145 -1.63 9.48 -0.57
N ASP A 146 -2.71 9.31 0.18
CA ASP A 146 -3.61 10.42 0.56
C ASP A 146 -2.91 11.48 1.42
N LYS A 147 -1.90 11.09 2.21
CA LYS A 147 -1.11 12.04 3.00
C LYS A 147 -0.09 12.76 2.15
N LEU A 148 0.58 12.06 1.24
CA LEU A 148 1.47 12.69 0.27
C LEU A 148 0.71 13.69 -0.60
N GLU A 149 -0.50 13.35 -1.06
CA GLU A 149 -1.35 14.29 -1.80
C GLU A 149 -1.66 15.56 -0.99
N LYS A 150 -1.91 15.43 0.31
CA LYS A 150 -2.12 16.59 1.20
C LYS A 150 -0.86 17.44 1.33
N VAL A 151 0.32 16.82 1.41
CA VAL A 151 1.60 17.53 1.45
C VAL A 151 1.78 18.35 0.18
N ILE A 152 1.63 17.73 -0.99
CA ILE A 152 1.75 18.38 -2.30
C ILE A 152 0.77 19.55 -2.44
N LYS A 153 -0.51 19.33 -2.07
CA LYS A 153 -1.55 20.38 -2.15
C LYS A 153 -1.27 21.54 -1.21
N GLN A 154 -0.91 21.27 0.05
CA GLN A 154 -0.62 22.32 1.02
C GLN A 154 0.63 23.10 0.64
N TYR A 155 1.67 22.45 0.12
CA TYR A 155 2.89 23.12 -0.30
C TYR A 155 2.62 24.14 -1.43
N LYS A 156 1.76 23.80 -2.40
CA LYS A 156 1.37 24.69 -3.51
C LYS A 156 0.48 25.87 -3.14
N GLU A 157 -0.14 25.87 -1.96
CA GLU A 157 -0.96 27.00 -1.51
C GLU A 157 -0.13 28.10 -0.81
N PHE A 158 1.12 27.81 -0.44
CA PHE A 158 2.01 28.74 0.26
C PHE A 158 3.07 29.42 -0.63
N PHE A 159 3.22 28.99 -1.89
CA PHE A 159 4.21 29.50 -2.86
C PHE A 159 3.56 29.81 -4.21
#